data_AF-A0A453SQ18-F1
#
_entry.id   AF-A0A453SQ18-F1
#
_cell.length_a   1.000
_cell.length_b   1.000
_cell.length_c   1.000
_cell.angle_alpha   90.00
_cell.angle_beta   90.00
_cell.angle_gamma   90.00
#
_symmetry.space_group_name_H-M   'P 1'
#
loop_
_entity.id
_entity.type
_entity.pdbx_description
1 polymer ?
#
loop_
_entity_poly.entity_id
_entity_poly.type
_entity_poly.pdbx_seq_one_letter_code
_entity_poly.pdbx_strand_id
1 'polypeptide(L)'
;TRFLRRLIEAERPDLIAFTGDNIFGGSATDAAESLLRAISPAIEYKVPWAAILGNHDQESTMTREELMMFLSLMDYSVSQVNPPGFLVHGFGNYHVGIHGPFGSGLVNTSLLNLYFLDSGDREVVDGIKTYGWIKESQLAWLSATSRELQVVMLNTNLITVPKISVWNV
;
A
#
# COMPACT_ATOMS: atom_id res chain seq x y z
N THR A 1 9.00 -17.14 -1.66
CA THR A 1 7.73 -17.00 -0.92
C THR A 1 7.54 -17.88 0.32
N ARG A 2 8.33 -18.93 0.59
CA ARG A 2 8.13 -19.83 1.77
C ARG A 2 8.08 -19.09 3.11
N PHE A 3 8.88 -18.03 3.25
CA PHE A 3 8.90 -17.18 4.43
C PHE A 3 7.53 -16.54 4.70
N LEU A 4 6.98 -15.83 3.70
CA LEU A 4 5.70 -15.13 3.83
C LEU A 4 4.54 -16.09 4.17
N ARG A 5 4.53 -17.30 3.59
CA ARG A 5 3.52 -18.33 3.91
C ARG A 5 3.52 -18.71 5.39
N ARG A 6 4.69 -19.06 5.93
CA ARG A 6 4.84 -19.43 7.35
C ARG A 6 4.40 -18.31 8.28
N LEU A 7 4.62 -17.08 7.85
CA LEU A 7 4.34 -15.89 8.61
C LEU A 7 2.84 -15.56 8.61
N ILE A 8 2.17 -15.71 7.47
CA ILE A 8 0.71 -15.64 7.39
C ILE A 8 0.07 -16.73 8.27
N GLU A 9 0.60 -17.95 8.26
CA GLU A 9 0.12 -19.04 9.11
C GLU A 9 0.30 -18.76 10.60
N ALA A 10 1.45 -18.23 11.00
CA ALA A 10 1.77 -17.93 12.40
C ALA A 10 0.97 -16.72 12.91
N GLU A 11 0.95 -15.63 12.13
CA GLU A 11 0.39 -14.36 12.56
C GLU A 11 -1.12 -14.27 12.31
N ARG A 12 -1.65 -14.96 11.29
CA ARG A 12 -3.06 -14.86 10.83
C ARG A 12 -3.53 -13.40 10.72
N PRO A 13 -2.88 -12.59 9.87
CA PRO A 13 -3.19 -11.16 9.77
C PRO A 13 -4.56 -10.90 9.14
N ASP A 14 -5.19 -9.81 9.54
CA ASP A 14 -6.42 -9.29 8.91
C ASP A 14 -6.12 -8.48 7.64
N LEU A 15 -4.91 -7.90 7.57
CA LEU A 15 -4.39 -7.13 6.44
C LEU A 15 -2.87 -7.27 6.35
N ILE A 16 -2.36 -7.38 5.12
CA ILE A 16 -0.93 -7.37 4.79
C ILE A 16 -0.60 -6.05 4.09
N ALA A 17 0.37 -5.29 4.59
CA ALA A 17 0.87 -4.07 3.95
C ALA A 17 2.28 -4.29 3.40
N PHE A 18 2.46 -4.17 2.09
CA PHE A 18 3.74 -4.21 1.41
C PHE A 18 4.26 -2.78 1.19
N THR A 19 5.46 -2.48 1.68
CA THR A 19 5.94 -1.09 1.80
C THR A 19 6.96 -0.68 0.73
N GLY A 20 6.91 -1.31 -0.43
CA GLY A 20 7.85 -1.07 -1.52
C GLY A 20 8.95 -2.12 -1.62
N ASP A 21 9.80 -1.96 -2.63
CA ASP A 21 10.87 -2.90 -3.02
C ASP A 21 10.37 -4.35 -3.06
N ASN A 22 9.15 -4.51 -3.58
CA ASN A 22 8.43 -5.77 -3.70
C ASN A 22 9.16 -6.74 -4.63
N ILE A 23 9.86 -6.19 -5.63
CA ILE A 23 10.78 -6.88 -6.51
C ILE A 23 12.10 -6.12 -6.61
N PHE A 24 13.18 -6.86 -6.79
CA PHE A 24 14.48 -6.28 -7.14
C PHE A 24 14.64 -6.28 -8.66
N GLY A 25 14.41 -5.13 -9.29
CA GLY A 25 14.29 -5.04 -10.75
C GLY A 25 15.52 -5.54 -11.52
N GLY A 26 16.74 -5.37 -10.97
CA GLY A 26 17.96 -5.91 -11.56
C GLY A 26 18.01 -7.45 -11.70
N SER A 27 17.16 -8.18 -10.99
CA SER A 27 17.02 -9.64 -11.10
C SER A 27 15.64 -10.11 -11.59
N ALA A 28 14.67 -9.20 -11.66
CA ALA A 28 13.34 -9.48 -12.19
C ALA A 28 13.36 -9.29 -13.72
N THR A 29 13.40 -10.38 -14.48
CA THR A 29 13.37 -10.30 -15.96
C THR A 29 11.97 -10.04 -16.51
N ASP A 30 10.94 -10.29 -15.72
CA ASP A 30 9.54 -9.95 -15.97
C ASP A 30 8.96 -9.39 -14.67
N ALA A 31 8.63 -8.10 -14.66
CA ALA A 31 8.14 -7.41 -13.47
C ALA A 31 6.77 -7.92 -13.02
N ALA A 32 5.86 -8.19 -13.96
CA ALA A 32 4.50 -8.66 -13.68
C ALA A 32 4.54 -10.07 -13.05
N GLU A 33 5.29 -10.98 -13.65
CA GLU A 33 5.45 -12.34 -13.12
C GLU A 33 6.13 -12.31 -11.74
N SER A 34 7.15 -11.47 -11.57
CA SER A 34 7.89 -11.36 -10.31
C SER A 34 7.02 -10.80 -9.18
N LEU A 35 6.24 -9.75 -9.44
CA LEU A 35 5.28 -9.22 -8.47
C LEU A 35 4.20 -10.24 -8.13
N LEU A 36 3.62 -10.90 -9.14
CA LEU A 36 2.62 -11.93 -8.90
C LEU A 36 3.17 -13.04 -8.00
N ARG A 37 4.41 -13.49 -8.25
CA ARG A 37 5.09 -14.46 -7.38
C ARG A 37 5.33 -13.92 -5.98
N ALA A 38 5.77 -12.67 -5.81
CA ALA A 38 6.02 -12.07 -4.50
C ALA A 38 4.75 -12.00 -3.65
N ILE A 39 3.64 -11.60 -4.27
CA ILE A 39 2.34 -11.34 -3.63
C ILE A 39 1.47 -12.60 -3.51
N SER A 40 1.72 -13.64 -4.33
CA SER A 40 0.91 -14.88 -4.39
C SER A 40 0.54 -15.47 -3.03
N PRO A 41 1.41 -15.47 -1.98
CA PRO A 41 1.01 -15.96 -0.67
C PRO A 41 -0.17 -15.21 -0.06
N ALA A 42 -0.27 -13.88 -0.20
CA ALA A 42 -1.43 -13.14 0.32
C ALA A 42 -2.72 -13.56 -0.41
N ILE A 43 -2.64 -13.70 -1.74
CA ILE A 43 -3.77 -14.11 -2.61
C ILE A 43 -4.22 -15.54 -2.27
N GLU A 44 -3.28 -16.48 -2.14
CA GLU A 44 -3.57 -17.89 -1.87
C GLU A 44 -4.22 -18.11 -0.50
N TYR A 45 -3.82 -17.34 0.51
CA TYR A 45 -4.44 -17.36 1.84
C TYR A 45 -5.66 -16.44 1.93
N LYS A 46 -6.03 -15.76 0.83
CA LYS A 46 -7.20 -14.87 0.74
C LYS A 46 -7.18 -13.74 1.76
N VAL A 47 -5.98 -13.28 2.10
CA VAL A 47 -5.79 -12.16 3.03
C VAL A 47 -5.79 -10.87 2.21
N PRO A 48 -6.66 -9.89 2.52
CA PRO A 48 -6.60 -8.58 1.91
C PRO A 48 -5.20 -7.98 2.05
N TRP A 49 -4.73 -7.30 1.00
CA TRP A 49 -3.39 -6.70 1.03
C TRP A 49 -3.32 -5.36 0.31
N ALA A 50 -2.43 -4.50 0.79
CA ALA A 50 -2.16 -3.17 0.24
C ALA A 50 -0.66 -3.07 -0.09
N ALA A 51 -0.30 -2.37 -1.15
CA ALA A 51 1.10 -2.16 -1.54
C ALA A 51 1.39 -0.72 -1.98
N ILE A 52 2.57 -0.21 -1.60
CA ILE A 52 3.24 0.89 -2.31
C ILE A 52 4.47 0.36 -3.04
N LEU A 53 5.02 1.21 -3.90
CA LEU A 53 6.22 0.93 -4.67
C LEU A 53 7.46 1.50 -3.98
N GLY A 54 8.56 0.76 -4.03
CA GLY A 54 9.88 1.22 -3.62
C GLY A 54 10.68 1.71 -4.83
N ASN A 55 11.94 2.06 -4.59
CA ASN A 55 12.82 2.59 -5.62
C ASN A 55 13.33 1.49 -6.57
N HIS A 56 13.36 0.23 -6.14
CA HIS A 56 13.82 -0.89 -6.96
C HIS A 56 12.74 -1.51 -7.86
N ASP A 57 11.46 -1.26 -7.57
CA ASP A 57 10.34 -1.93 -8.24
C ASP A 57 10.27 -1.62 -9.75
N GLN A 58 10.66 -0.40 -10.14
CA GLN A 58 10.59 0.09 -11.53
C GLN A 58 11.86 -0.15 -12.36
N GLU A 59 12.81 -0.93 -11.85
CA GLU A 59 14.09 -1.21 -12.53
C GLU A 59 14.01 -2.38 -13.53
N SER A 60 12.81 -2.89 -13.81
CA SER A 60 12.52 -4.04 -14.67
C SER A 60 11.71 -3.64 -15.94
N THR A 61 10.77 -4.47 -16.38
CA THR A 61 10.06 -4.36 -17.67
C THR A 61 8.82 -3.47 -17.66
N MET A 62 8.40 -2.96 -16.50
CA MET A 62 7.21 -2.11 -16.35
C MET A 62 7.56 -0.80 -15.65
N THR A 63 6.87 0.26 -16.05
CA THR A 63 6.96 1.58 -15.41
C THR A 63 6.29 1.57 -14.03
N ARG A 64 6.61 2.58 -13.20
CA ARG A 64 5.97 2.79 -11.89
C ARG A 64 4.45 2.84 -11.96
N GLU A 65 3.91 3.52 -12.97
CA GLU A 65 2.47 3.64 -13.19
C GLU A 65 1.84 2.28 -13.53
N GLU A 66 2.43 1.55 -14.46
CA GLU A 66 1.97 0.22 -14.86
C GLU A 66 2.02 -0.77 -13.69
N LEU A 67 3.07 -0.71 -12.86
CA LEU A 67 3.21 -1.56 -11.68
C LEU A 67 2.11 -1.28 -10.65
N MET A 68 1.83 0.00 -10.38
CA MET A 68 0.76 0.36 -9.44
C MET A 68 -0.62 -0.05 -9.97
N MET A 69 -0.86 0.19 -11.27
CA MET A 69 -2.09 -0.25 -11.92
C MET A 69 -2.24 -1.77 -11.80
N PHE A 70 -1.19 -2.52 -12.12
CA PHE A 70 -1.19 -3.99 -12.03
C PHE A 70 -1.46 -4.49 -10.61
N LEU A 71 -0.80 -3.96 -9.59
CA LEU A 71 -1.05 -4.29 -8.18
C LEU A 71 -2.49 -3.97 -7.76
N SER A 72 -3.07 -2.87 -8.23
CA SER A 72 -4.45 -2.47 -7.88
C SER A 72 -5.52 -3.40 -8.46
N LEU A 73 -5.20 -4.14 -9.52
CA LEU A 73 -6.14 -5.02 -10.24
C LEU A 73 -6.07 -6.48 -9.79
N MET A 74 -5.12 -6.83 -8.91
CA MET A 74 -4.95 -8.20 -8.43
C MET A 74 -6.01 -8.60 -7.39
N ASP A 75 -6.28 -9.91 -7.33
CA ASP A 75 -7.18 -10.49 -6.35
C ASP A 75 -6.77 -10.14 -4.92
N TYR A 76 -7.78 -9.84 -4.09
CA TYR A 76 -7.62 -9.43 -2.68
C TYR A 76 -6.80 -8.14 -2.47
N SER A 77 -6.40 -7.44 -3.54
CA SER A 77 -5.77 -6.14 -3.42
C SER A 77 -6.79 -5.11 -2.95
N VAL A 78 -6.41 -4.33 -1.95
CA VAL A 78 -7.07 -3.08 -1.56
C VAL A 78 -6.20 -1.87 -1.92
N SER A 79 -5.12 -2.11 -2.68
CA SER A 79 -4.27 -1.07 -3.22
C SER A 79 -5.03 -0.24 -4.26
N GLN A 80 -4.73 1.05 -4.33
CA GLN A 80 -5.38 1.94 -5.30
C GLN A 80 -4.32 2.73 -6.06
N VAL A 81 -4.67 3.16 -7.26
CA VAL A 81 -3.93 4.21 -7.95
C VAL A 81 -4.15 5.56 -7.24
N ASN A 82 -3.58 6.64 -7.77
CA ASN A 82 -3.77 7.97 -7.18
C ASN A 82 -5.26 8.35 -7.07
N PRO A 83 -5.63 9.17 -6.06
CA PRO A 83 -6.98 9.67 -5.87
C PRO A 83 -7.49 10.41 -7.13
N PRO A 84 -8.72 10.14 -7.58
CA PRO A 84 -9.30 10.87 -8.69
C PRO A 84 -9.47 12.35 -8.32
N GLY A 85 -9.21 13.24 -9.28
CA GLY A 85 -9.38 14.69 -9.10
C GLY A 85 -8.26 15.40 -8.34
N PHE A 86 -7.21 14.70 -7.92
CA PHE A 86 -6.01 15.32 -7.35
C PHE A 86 -4.80 15.07 -8.26
N LEU A 87 -4.06 16.13 -8.55
CA LEU A 87 -2.74 16.01 -9.18
C LEU A 87 -1.69 15.80 -8.08
N VAL A 88 -1.31 14.54 -7.85
CA VAL A 88 -0.38 14.13 -6.80
C VAL A 88 0.88 13.55 -7.42
N HIS A 89 2.04 13.86 -6.83
CA HIS A 89 3.32 13.30 -7.27
C HIS A 89 3.38 11.78 -7.05
N GLY A 90 4.00 11.05 -7.97
CA GLY A 90 4.12 9.59 -7.91
C GLY A 90 2.85 8.87 -8.32
N PHE A 91 2.76 7.57 -8.01
CA PHE A 91 1.65 6.67 -8.32
C PHE A 91 1.32 5.82 -7.10
N GLY A 92 0.03 5.65 -6.81
CA GLY A 92 -0.39 4.83 -5.68
C GLY A 92 -0.31 5.57 -4.35
N ASN A 93 -0.64 6.85 -4.36
CA ASN A 93 -0.99 7.57 -3.14
C ASN A 93 -2.46 7.28 -2.82
N TYR A 94 -2.76 6.63 -1.70
CA TYR A 94 -4.14 6.29 -1.34
C TYR A 94 -4.28 6.04 0.16
N HIS A 95 -5.52 5.88 0.61
CA HIS A 95 -5.80 5.47 1.97
C HIS A 95 -6.69 4.22 2.00
N VAL A 96 -6.51 3.41 3.04
CA VAL A 96 -7.36 2.26 3.36
C VAL A 96 -8.02 2.54 4.70
N GLY A 97 -9.35 2.72 4.67
CA GLY A 97 -10.17 2.90 5.86
C GLY A 97 -10.50 1.55 6.50
N ILE A 98 -10.13 1.36 7.75
CA ILE A 98 -10.50 0.21 8.56
C ILE A 98 -11.75 0.55 9.36
N HIS A 99 -12.76 -0.30 9.22
CA HIS A 99 -14.07 -0.14 9.85
C HIS A 99 -14.28 -1.21 10.93
N GLY A 100 -15.33 -1.03 11.75
CA GLY A 100 -15.67 -2.01 12.76
C GLY A 100 -15.98 -3.39 12.17
N PRO A 101 -15.85 -4.46 12.98
CA PRO A 101 -16.04 -5.82 12.50
C PRO A 101 -17.41 -6.03 11.85
N PHE A 102 -17.46 -6.83 10.79
CA PHE A 102 -18.71 -7.22 10.15
C PHE A 102 -19.67 -7.84 11.18
N GLY A 103 -20.95 -7.43 11.14
CA GLY A 103 -21.97 -7.88 12.07
C GLY A 103 -21.95 -7.21 13.46
N SER A 104 -21.00 -6.29 13.72
CA SER A 104 -21.02 -5.46 14.92
C SER A 104 -21.83 -4.18 14.71
N GLY A 105 -22.25 -3.54 15.82
CA GLY A 105 -22.85 -2.20 15.77
C GLY A 105 -21.89 -1.09 15.27
N LEU A 106 -20.60 -1.42 15.12
CA LEU A 106 -19.55 -0.52 14.63
C LEU A 106 -19.20 -0.76 13.15
N VAL A 107 -19.92 -1.63 12.43
CA VAL A 107 -19.58 -2.03 11.04
C VAL A 107 -19.44 -0.84 10.08
N ASN A 108 -20.19 0.24 10.31
CA ASN A 108 -20.11 1.48 9.52
C ASN A 108 -19.29 2.58 10.19
N THR A 109 -18.60 2.25 11.28
CA THR A 109 -17.76 3.19 12.02
C THR A 109 -16.33 3.04 11.55
N SER A 110 -15.75 4.11 11.01
CA SER A 110 -14.31 4.18 10.74
C SER A 110 -13.56 4.15 12.07
N LEU A 111 -12.53 3.29 12.16
CA LEU A 111 -11.73 3.08 13.37
C LEU A 111 -10.29 3.55 13.17
N LEU A 112 -9.75 3.35 11.97
CA LEU A 112 -8.38 3.69 11.60
C LEU A 112 -8.30 3.98 10.11
N ASN A 113 -7.47 4.94 9.72
CA ASN A 113 -7.13 5.18 8.32
C ASN A 113 -5.63 4.92 8.14
N LEU A 114 -5.29 4.03 7.21
CA LEU A 114 -3.92 3.78 6.80
C LEU A 114 -3.62 4.57 5.54
N TYR A 115 -2.53 5.32 5.52
CA TYR A 115 -2.12 6.11 4.36
C TYR A 115 -0.89 5.49 3.71
N PHE A 116 -0.99 5.30 2.40
CA PHE A 116 0.03 4.73 1.52
C PHE A 116 0.50 5.87 0.62
N LEU A 117 1.77 6.24 0.72
CA LEU A 117 2.34 7.38 -0.01
C LEU A 117 3.53 6.92 -0.85
N ASP A 118 3.56 7.37 -2.09
CA ASP A 118 4.66 7.09 -3.02
C ASP A 118 5.75 8.16 -2.96
N SER A 119 6.83 7.90 -2.21
CA SER A 119 7.98 8.82 -2.13
C SER A 119 8.79 8.95 -3.43
N GLY A 120 8.46 8.19 -4.48
CA GLY A 120 9.21 8.11 -5.72
C GLY A 120 10.41 7.17 -5.64
N ASP A 121 11.21 7.16 -6.70
CA ASP A 121 12.43 6.35 -6.84
C ASP A 121 13.67 7.15 -6.38
N ARG A 122 14.48 7.61 -7.32
CA ARG A 122 15.70 8.39 -7.08
C ARG A 122 15.59 9.72 -7.79
N GLU A 123 16.26 10.70 -7.23
CA GLU A 123 16.28 12.09 -7.69
C GLU A 123 17.72 12.56 -7.86
N VAL A 124 17.92 13.62 -8.64
CA VAL A 124 19.22 14.30 -8.76
C VAL A 124 19.07 15.71 -8.20
N VAL A 125 19.74 15.99 -7.09
CA VAL A 125 19.74 17.30 -6.42
C VAL A 125 21.16 17.85 -6.46
N ASP A 126 21.33 19.04 -7.03
CA ASP A 126 22.64 19.68 -7.20
C ASP A 126 23.70 18.77 -7.87
N GLY A 127 23.25 17.95 -8.82
CA GLY A 127 24.09 16.98 -9.54
C GLY A 127 24.40 15.69 -8.77
N ILE A 128 23.90 15.54 -7.54
CA ILE A 128 24.10 14.36 -6.68
C ILE A 128 22.85 13.48 -6.75
N LYS A 129 23.04 12.19 -7.05
CA LYS A 129 21.97 11.19 -6.98
C LYS A 129 21.60 10.92 -5.52
N THR A 130 20.32 11.02 -5.21
CA THR A 130 19.74 10.75 -3.88
C THR A 130 18.41 10.00 -4.02
N TYR A 131 17.80 9.62 -2.91
CA TYR A 131 16.46 9.04 -2.87
C TYR A 131 15.38 10.11 -3.06
N GLY A 132 14.26 9.71 -3.65
CA GLY A 132 13.03 10.49 -3.64
C GLY A 132 12.52 10.75 -2.22
N TRP A 133 11.63 11.72 -2.10
CA TRP A 133 10.99 12.08 -0.84
C TRP A 133 9.56 12.53 -1.10
N ILE A 134 8.75 12.51 -0.04
CA ILE A 134 7.37 12.99 -0.07
C ILE A 134 7.34 14.47 -0.50
N LYS A 135 6.61 14.77 -1.57
CA LYS A 135 6.48 16.11 -2.14
C LYS A 135 5.30 16.87 -1.54
N GLU A 136 5.27 18.19 -1.74
CA GLU A 136 4.21 19.06 -1.24
C GLU A 136 2.82 18.66 -1.73
N SER A 137 2.68 18.20 -2.98
CA SER A 137 1.38 17.75 -3.51
C SER A 137 0.81 16.55 -2.75
N GLN A 138 1.67 15.65 -2.28
CA GLN A 138 1.28 14.49 -1.46
C GLN A 138 0.91 14.92 -0.04
N LEU A 139 1.65 15.86 0.55
CA LEU A 139 1.32 16.44 1.86
C LEU A 139 -0.02 17.20 1.82
N ALA A 140 -0.27 17.94 0.75
CA ALA A 140 -1.51 18.67 0.53
C ALA A 140 -2.70 17.72 0.41
N TRP A 141 -2.57 16.65 -0.37
CA TRP A 141 -3.57 15.60 -0.47
C TRP A 141 -3.81 14.91 0.89
N LEU A 142 -2.75 14.46 1.56
CA LEU A 142 -2.84 13.81 2.87
C LEU A 142 -3.57 14.70 3.89
N SER A 143 -3.22 15.99 3.95
CA SER A 143 -3.84 16.94 4.86
C SER A 143 -5.32 17.16 4.56
N ALA A 144 -5.68 17.31 3.28
CA ALA A 144 -7.07 17.47 2.87
C ALA A 144 -7.91 16.23 3.20
N THR A 145 -7.44 15.04 2.80
CA THR A 145 -8.11 13.76 3.06
C THR A 145 -8.19 13.43 4.54
N SER A 146 -7.14 13.66 5.32
CA SER A 146 -7.17 13.45 6.77
C SER A 146 -8.21 14.34 7.46
N ARG A 147 -8.36 15.59 7.03
CA ARG A 147 -9.34 16.51 7.60
C ARG A 147 -10.77 16.07 7.29
N GLU A 148 -11.01 15.60 6.07
CA GLU A 148 -12.31 15.07 5.64
C GLU A 148 -12.70 13.83 6.47
N LEU A 149 -11.77 12.89 6.64
CA LEU A 149 -12.02 11.64 7.36
C LEU A 149 -12.14 11.83 8.89
N GLN A 150 -11.47 12.82 9.48
CA GLN A 150 -11.59 13.12 10.92
C GLN A 150 -13.00 13.55 11.33
N VAL A 151 -13.74 14.22 10.45
CA VAL A 151 -15.13 14.65 10.72
C VAL A 151 -16.06 13.45 10.96
N VAL A 152 -15.67 12.25 10.51
CA VAL A 152 -16.47 11.02 10.60
C VAL A 152 -16.19 10.19 11.88
N MET A 153 -15.12 10.47 12.62
CA MET A 153 -14.57 9.56 13.66
C MET A 153 -15.12 9.74 15.10
N LEU A 154 -16.00 10.71 15.35
CA LEU A 154 -16.41 11.06 16.72
C LEU A 154 -17.56 10.19 17.25
N ASN A 155 -17.26 8.97 17.75
CA ASN A 155 -17.92 8.30 18.90
C ASN A 155 -17.63 6.80 18.95
N THR A 156 -16.60 6.33 19.66
CA THR A 156 -16.47 4.91 20.04
C THR A 156 -15.67 4.69 21.32
N ASN A 157 -16.21 3.87 22.23
CA ASN A 157 -15.51 3.31 23.39
C ASN A 157 -15.35 1.79 23.18
N LEU A 158 -14.13 1.29 23.42
CA LEU A 158 -13.67 -0.12 23.36
C LEU A 158 -13.76 -0.79 21.98
N ILE A 159 -12.63 -0.86 21.29
CA ILE A 159 -12.47 -1.41 19.94
C ILE A 159 -11.44 -2.53 19.95
N THR A 160 -11.72 -3.65 19.28
CA THR A 160 -10.71 -4.66 18.94
C THR A 160 -9.85 -4.11 17.80
N VAL A 161 -8.54 -3.94 18.04
CA VAL A 161 -7.63 -3.38 17.04
C VAL A 161 -7.33 -4.45 15.96
N PRO A 162 -7.48 -4.13 14.66
CA PRO A 162 -7.13 -5.05 13.57
C PRO A 162 -5.66 -5.44 13.64
N LYS A 163 -5.33 -6.71 13.34
CA LYS A 163 -3.94 -7.15 13.27
C LYS A 163 -3.37 -6.84 11.89
N ILE A 164 -2.60 -5.76 11.82
CA ILE A 164 -1.93 -5.32 10.60
C ILE A 164 -0.48 -5.84 10.62
N SER A 165 -0.08 -6.53 9.56
CA SER A 165 1.32 -6.91 9.37
C SER A 165 1.96 -6.08 8.26
N VAL A 166 3.15 -5.53 8.53
CA VAL A 166 3.89 -4.65 7.62
C VAL A 166 5.13 -5.38 7.10
N TRP A 167 5.29 -5.41 5.79
CA TRP A 167 6.31 -6.19 5.10
C TRP A 167 7.07 -5.35 4.08
N ASN A 168 8.38 -5.53 4.07
CA ASN A 168 9.26 -5.16 2.96
C ASN A 168 9.79 -6.49 2.41
N VAL A 169 9.69 -6.72 1.10
CA VAL A 169 9.94 -8.04 0.50
C VAL A 169 11.42 -8.25 0.21
#